data_AF-A0A842VNG3-F1
#
_entry.id   AF-A0A842VNG3-F1
#
_cell.length_a   1.000
_cell.length_b   1.000
_cell.length_c   1.000
_cell.angle_alpha   90.00
_cell.angle_beta   90.00
_cell.angle_gamma   90.00
#
_symmetry.space_group_name_H-M   'P 1'
#
loop_
_entity.id
_entity.type
_entity.pdbx_description
1 polymer ?
#
loop_
_entity_poly.entity_id
_entity_poly.type
_entity_poly.pdbx_seq_one_letter_code
_entity_poly.pdbx_strand_id
1 'polypeptide(L)'
;MRYIIIDKQLLIEGFWVNTRSETLPAINDISPTQDHELRGLFKFEYKNINYEIPFNGSLWLAKDFIDGQYVHMGFQSPTAYRTVLKFDFKNGILGNLEDKSKEVEISREKGTCKENQPKSMSAKDLDDWIRKRFHYI
;
A
#
# COMPACT_ATOMS: atom_id res chain seq x y z
N MET A 1 -6.70 -0.78 8.58
CA MET A 1 -5.70 -1.64 9.26
C MET A 1 -4.48 -0.79 9.54
N ARG A 2 -3.82 -1.02 10.67
CA ARG A 2 -2.59 -0.36 11.08
C ARG A 2 -1.49 -1.41 11.16
N TYR A 3 -0.37 -1.11 10.52
CA TYR A 3 0.81 -1.96 10.50
C TYR A 3 1.94 -1.26 11.23
N ILE A 4 2.80 -2.04 11.89
CA ILE A 4 4.01 -1.54 12.55
C ILE A 4 5.15 -2.50 12.30
N ILE A 5 6.38 -1.98 12.32
CA ILE A 5 7.61 -2.77 12.29
C ILE A 5 8.32 -2.54 13.62
N ILE A 6 8.50 -3.59 14.42
CA ILE A 6 9.22 -3.57 15.70
C ILE A 6 10.33 -4.62 15.61
N ASP A 7 11.57 -4.26 15.93
CA ASP A 7 12.72 -5.18 15.85
C ASP A 7 12.80 -5.98 14.54
N LYS A 8 12.50 -5.30 13.43
CA LYS A 8 12.40 -5.84 12.05
C LYS A 8 11.20 -6.77 11.79
N GLN A 9 10.38 -7.11 12.77
CA GLN A 9 9.17 -7.91 12.57
C GLN A 9 8.00 -7.04 12.10
N LEU A 10 7.35 -7.44 11.00
CA LEU A 10 6.08 -6.86 10.53
C LEU A 10 4.92 -7.39 11.35
N LEU A 11 4.12 -6.46 11.88
CA LEU A 11 3.00 -6.73 12.77
C LEU A 11 1.75 -5.98 12.30
N ILE A 12 0.58 -6.56 12.55
CA ILE A 12 -0.68 -5.82 12.60
C ILE A 12 -0.79 -5.23 14.00
N GLU A 13 -0.68 -3.91 14.11
CA GLU A 13 -0.89 -3.20 15.38
C GLU A 13 -2.38 -3.23 15.76
N GLY A 14 -3.25 -3.10 14.76
CA GLY A 14 -4.69 -3.03 14.99
C GLY A 14 -5.50 -2.85 13.73
N PHE A 15 -6.82 -2.97 13.85
CA PHE A 15 -7.75 -2.80 12.75
C PHE A 15 -9.17 -2.55 13.24
N TRP A 16 -9.97 -1.90 12.40
CA TRP A 16 -11.39 -1.72 12.62
C TRP A 16 -12.19 -2.83 11.94
N VAL A 17 -13.28 -3.25 12.58
CA VAL A 17 -14.18 -4.30 12.10
C VAL A 17 -15.59 -3.75 12.07
N ASN A 18 -16.24 -3.89 10.92
CA ASN A 18 -17.67 -3.70 10.82
C ASN A 18 -18.32 -5.05 10.55
N THR A 19 -19.10 -5.54 11.51
CA THR A 19 -19.72 -6.87 11.48
C THR A 19 -21.12 -6.80 12.08
N ARG A 20 -21.99 -7.73 11.67
CA ARG A 20 -23.28 -7.95 12.30
C ARG A 20 -23.18 -8.72 13.62
N SER A 21 -22.03 -9.33 13.91
CA SER A 21 -21.82 -10.02 15.18
C SER A 21 -21.91 -9.05 16.34
N GLU A 22 -22.49 -9.50 17.45
CA GLU A 22 -22.51 -8.74 18.71
C GLU A 22 -21.24 -8.93 19.53
N THR A 23 -20.51 -10.02 19.28
CA THR A 23 -19.27 -10.35 19.98
C THR A 23 -18.19 -10.76 18.98
N LEU A 24 -16.93 -10.46 19.29
CA LEU A 24 -15.79 -10.96 18.56
C LEU A 24 -14.78 -11.60 19.54
N PRO A 25 -14.02 -12.61 19.09
CA PRO A 25 -13.04 -13.28 19.94
C PRO A 25 -11.87 -12.34 20.30
N ALA A 26 -11.21 -12.59 21.43
CA ALA A 26 -9.94 -11.93 21.70
C ALA A 26 -8.86 -12.42 20.73
N ILE A 27 -7.91 -11.54 20.39
CA ILE A 27 -6.71 -11.87 19.61
C ILE A 27 -5.51 -11.51 20.47
N ASN A 28 -4.62 -12.47 20.75
CA ASN A 28 -3.50 -12.28 21.68
C ASN A 28 -3.96 -11.69 23.02
N ASP A 29 -5.04 -12.22 23.60
CA ASP A 29 -5.69 -11.77 24.83
C ASP A 29 -6.25 -10.33 24.81
N ILE A 30 -6.20 -9.65 23.66
CA ILE A 30 -6.78 -8.33 23.47
C ILE A 30 -8.21 -8.48 22.96
N SER A 31 -9.16 -7.97 23.74
CA SER A 31 -10.56 -7.87 23.34
C SER A 31 -10.79 -6.63 22.46
N PRO A 32 -11.72 -6.71 21.49
CA PRO A 32 -12.12 -5.55 20.72
C PRO A 32 -12.79 -4.50 21.63
N THR A 33 -12.68 -3.23 21.26
CA THR A 33 -13.43 -2.15 21.91
C THR A 33 -14.42 -1.52 20.94
N GLN A 34 -15.55 -1.05 21.45
CA GLN A 34 -16.42 -0.15 20.71
C GLN A 34 -15.97 1.31 20.91
N ASP A 35 -15.29 1.57 22.03
CA ASP A 35 -14.29 2.59 22.40
C ASP A 35 -13.49 3.48 21.42
N HIS A 36 -13.94 3.86 20.22
CA HIS A 36 -12.99 4.41 19.23
C HIS A 36 -13.47 5.57 18.35
N GLU A 37 -12.53 6.27 17.72
CA GLU A 37 -12.80 7.48 16.91
C GLU A 37 -13.73 7.21 15.72
N LEU A 38 -13.64 6.02 15.11
CA LEU A 38 -14.43 5.65 13.93
C LEU A 38 -15.75 4.92 14.22
N ARG A 39 -16.33 5.06 15.42
CA ARG A 39 -17.57 4.35 15.86
C ARG A 39 -18.76 4.50 14.91
N GLY A 40 -18.81 5.58 14.12
CA GLY A 40 -19.87 5.80 13.12
C GLY A 40 -19.72 4.97 11.84
N LEU A 41 -18.54 4.40 11.59
CA LEU A 41 -18.22 3.63 10.38
C LEU A 41 -17.93 2.16 10.67
N PHE A 42 -17.35 1.89 11.84
CA PHE A 42 -16.96 0.56 12.28
C PHE A 42 -17.54 0.29 13.67
N LYS A 43 -18.00 -0.93 13.89
CA LYS A 43 -18.61 -1.35 15.16
C LYS A 43 -17.57 -1.62 16.24
N PHE A 44 -16.40 -2.13 15.85
CA PHE A 44 -15.33 -2.54 16.75
C PHE A 44 -13.95 -2.09 16.26
N GLU A 45 -13.03 -1.93 17.20
CA GLU A 45 -11.60 -1.73 16.96
C GLU A 45 -10.78 -2.74 17.77
N TYR A 46 -9.79 -3.35 17.12
CA TYR A 46 -8.65 -3.98 17.75
C TYR A 46 -7.46 -3.01 17.74
N LYS A 47 -6.77 -2.86 18.86
CA LYS A 47 -5.60 -2.01 19.02
C LYS A 47 -4.55 -2.72 19.87
N ASN A 48 -3.28 -2.51 19.60
CA ASN A 48 -2.15 -3.15 20.28
C ASN A 48 -2.16 -4.70 20.24
N ILE A 49 -2.74 -5.32 19.20
CA ILE A 49 -2.76 -6.79 19.10
C ILE A 49 -1.40 -7.38 18.72
N ASN A 50 -0.56 -6.56 18.06
CA ASN A 50 0.80 -6.90 17.62
C ASN A 50 0.87 -8.29 16.98
N TYR A 51 -0.05 -8.56 16.06
CA TYR A 51 -0.18 -9.87 15.44
C TYR A 51 0.88 -10.05 14.35
N GLU A 52 1.71 -11.08 14.48
CA GLU A 52 2.77 -11.38 13.53
C GLU A 52 2.23 -11.80 12.17
N ILE A 53 2.74 -11.19 11.11
CA ILE A 53 2.37 -11.53 9.74
C ILE A 53 3.54 -12.27 9.08
N PRO A 54 3.38 -13.55 8.68
CA PRO A 54 4.42 -14.29 7.96
C PRO A 54 4.49 -13.87 6.47
N PHE A 55 4.55 -12.55 6.22
CA PHE A 55 4.56 -11.97 4.88
C PHE A 55 5.89 -12.23 4.18
N ASN A 56 5.82 -12.64 2.91
CA ASN A 56 6.96 -12.83 2.03
C ASN A 56 6.75 -11.97 0.79
N GLY A 57 7.68 -11.05 0.51
CA GLY A 57 7.58 -10.12 -0.61
C GLY A 57 8.04 -8.71 -0.25
N SER A 58 7.69 -7.76 -1.12
CA SER A 58 8.10 -6.36 -0.96
C SER A 58 6.91 -5.44 -0.69
N LEU A 59 7.07 -4.51 0.24
CA LEU A 59 6.17 -3.37 0.41
C LEU A 59 6.86 -2.11 -0.12
N TRP A 60 6.16 -1.40 -1.00
CA TRP A 60 6.60 -0.11 -1.54
C TRP A 60 5.81 1.01 -0.88
N LEU A 61 6.51 1.89 -0.16
CA LEU A 61 5.92 3.08 0.45
C LEU A 61 6.38 4.30 -0.31
N ALA A 62 5.43 5.11 -0.75
CA ALA A 62 5.72 6.30 -1.54
C ALA A 62 5.01 7.53 -0.95
N LYS A 63 5.69 8.68 -0.98
CA LYS A 63 5.14 9.97 -0.53
C LYS A 63 5.66 11.11 -1.38
N ASP A 64 5.10 12.31 -1.16
CA ASP A 64 5.40 13.51 -1.93
C ASP A 64 5.00 13.34 -3.40
N PHE A 65 3.69 13.21 -3.60
CA PHE A 65 3.07 13.03 -4.91
C PHE A 65 3.39 14.21 -5.85
N ILE A 66 3.55 13.90 -7.14
CA ILE A 66 3.85 14.86 -8.19
C ILE A 66 2.61 14.99 -9.07
N ASP A 67 1.90 16.11 -8.96
CA ASP A 67 0.61 16.32 -9.65
C ASP A 67 0.68 16.07 -11.17
N GLY A 68 1.78 16.46 -11.83
CA GLY A 68 1.98 16.22 -13.26
C GLY A 68 2.14 14.75 -13.67
N GLN A 69 2.25 13.83 -12.70
CA GLN A 69 2.32 12.39 -12.93
C GLN A 69 0.99 11.67 -12.65
N TYR A 70 -0.06 12.43 -12.35
CA TYR A 70 -1.37 11.89 -12.06
C TYR A 70 -1.98 11.13 -13.24
N VAL A 71 -2.42 9.90 -12.96
CA VAL A 71 -3.26 9.10 -13.85
C VAL A 71 -4.68 9.08 -13.29
N HIS A 72 -5.65 9.52 -14.08
CA HIS A 72 -7.06 9.48 -13.70
C HIS A 72 -7.52 8.04 -13.51
N MET A 73 -8.15 7.75 -12.36
CA MET A 73 -8.78 6.47 -12.03
C MET A 73 -7.81 5.28 -12.11
N GLY A 74 -7.06 5.05 -11.04
CA GLY A 74 -6.18 3.89 -10.93
C GLY A 74 -5.13 4.03 -9.84
N PHE A 75 -4.24 3.03 -9.78
CA PHE A 75 -3.08 3.07 -8.90
C PHE A 75 -1.97 3.90 -9.54
N GLN A 76 -1.46 4.88 -8.78
CA GLN A 76 -0.31 5.68 -9.20
C GLN A 76 0.96 4.82 -9.10
N SER A 77 1.80 4.85 -10.13
CA SER A 77 3.09 4.15 -10.07
C SER A 77 4.04 4.83 -9.07
N PRO A 78 5.08 4.12 -8.59
CA PRO A 78 6.12 4.73 -7.76
C PRO A 78 6.75 5.99 -8.39
N THR A 79 6.79 6.07 -9.72
CA THR A 79 7.30 7.21 -10.50
C THR A 79 6.49 8.50 -10.36
N ALA A 80 5.29 8.43 -9.79
CA ALA A 80 4.48 9.59 -9.49
C ALA A 80 4.82 10.24 -8.13
N TYR A 81 5.84 9.75 -7.42
CA TYR A 81 6.23 10.21 -6.09
C TYR A 81 7.72 10.57 -6.06
N ARG A 82 8.10 11.52 -5.20
CA ARG A 82 9.52 11.89 -5.02
C ARG A 82 10.24 10.95 -4.06
N THR A 83 9.56 10.53 -3.00
CA THR A 83 10.13 9.59 -2.02
C THR A 83 9.54 8.22 -2.25
N VAL A 84 10.39 7.21 -2.48
CA VAL A 84 9.99 5.82 -2.69
C VAL A 84 10.91 4.90 -1.92
N LEU A 85 10.35 4.13 -0.98
CA LEU A 85 11.07 3.15 -0.17
C LEU A 85 10.55 1.75 -0.47
N LYS A 86 11.46 0.79 -0.60
CA LYS A 86 11.16 -0.63 -0.79
C LYS A 86 11.63 -1.41 0.44
N PHE A 87 10.70 -2.11 1.07
CA PHE A 87 10.93 -2.98 2.22
C PHE A 87 10.77 -4.42 1.78
N ASP A 88 11.80 -5.25 1.88
CA ASP A 88 11.72 -6.67 1.56
C ASP A 88 11.62 -7.51 2.83
N PHE A 89 10.59 -8.35 2.86
CA PHE A 89 10.29 -9.23 3.99
C PHE A 89 10.42 -10.70 3.61
N LYS A 90 10.90 -11.49 4.56
CA LYS A 90 10.86 -12.94 4.54
C LYS A 90 10.27 -13.44 5.85
N ASN A 91 9.15 -14.17 5.79
CA ASN A 91 8.38 -14.60 6.95
C ASN A 91 8.08 -13.47 7.95
N GLY A 92 7.74 -12.29 7.45
CA GLY A 92 7.46 -11.11 8.28
C GLY A 92 8.70 -10.37 8.78
N ILE A 93 9.90 -10.90 8.58
CA ILE A 93 11.15 -10.26 9.00
C ILE A 93 11.67 -9.37 7.87
N LEU A 94 11.89 -8.09 8.18
CA LEU A 94 12.51 -7.12 7.29
C LEU A 94 13.99 -7.50 7.07
N GLY A 95 14.28 -7.97 5.86
CA GLY A 95 15.64 -8.33 5.45
C GLY A 95 16.38 -7.15 4.81
N ASN A 96 15.67 -6.28 4.10
CA ASN A 96 16.27 -5.21 3.31
C ASN A 96 15.35 -3.98 3.23
N LEU A 97 15.96 -2.80 3.29
CA LEU A 97 15.30 -1.51 3.10
C LEU A 97 16.11 -0.71 2.07
N GLU A 98 15.50 -0.40 0.94
CA GLU A 98 16.11 0.37 -0.13
C GLU A 98 15.38 1.70 -0.32
N ASP A 99 16.16 2.78 -0.37
CA ASP A 99 15.68 4.05 -0.91
C ASP A 99 15.77 4.01 -2.44
N LYS A 100 14.60 3.95 -3.09
CA LYS A 100 14.44 3.90 -4.55
C LYS A 100 14.18 5.28 -5.16
N SER A 101 14.17 6.35 -4.37
CA SER A 101 13.80 7.70 -4.81
C SER A 101 14.62 8.18 -6.01
N LYS A 102 15.95 8.01 -5.97
CA LYS A 102 16.84 8.40 -7.07
C LYS A 102 16.65 7.54 -8.32
N GLU A 103 16.48 6.23 -8.16
CA GLU A 103 16.28 5.31 -9.28
C GLU A 103 14.98 5.64 -10.04
N VAL A 104 13.94 5.93 -9.27
CA VAL A 104 12.62 6.33 -9.77
C VAL A 104 12.67 7.71 -10.42
N GLU A 105 13.39 8.67 -9.85
CA GLU A 105 13.62 10.00 -10.44
C GLU A 105 14.32 9.90 -11.81
N ILE A 106 15.42 9.15 -11.89
CA ILE A 106 16.14 8.92 -13.15
C ILE A 106 15.23 8.26 -14.18
N SER A 107 14.40 7.30 -13.77
CA SER A 107 13.44 6.64 -14.66
C SER A 107 12.39 7.61 -15.22
N ARG A 108 11.98 8.58 -14.41
CA ARG A 108 11.05 9.64 -14.81
C ARG A 108 11.70 10.60 -15.81
N GLU A 109 12.94 11.02 -15.55
CA GLU A 109 13.68 11.93 -16.44
C GLU A 109 14.01 11.29 -17.80
N LYS A 110 14.34 10.00 -17.82
CA LYS A 110 14.66 9.26 -19.04
C LYS A 110 13.43 8.88 -19.88
N GLY A 111 12.21 9.14 -19.40
CA GLY A 111 10.98 8.75 -20.08
C GLY A 111 10.78 7.23 -20.19
N THR A 112 11.49 6.43 -19.38
CA THR A 112 11.30 4.97 -19.33
C THR A 112 10.05 4.59 -18.54
N CYS A 113 9.38 5.57 -17.94
CA CYS A 113 8.11 5.40 -17.26
C CYS A 113 6.98 5.17 -18.26
N LYS A 114 6.00 4.35 -17.85
CA LYS A 114 4.78 4.12 -18.62
C LYS A 114 4.01 5.43 -18.79
N GLU A 115 3.53 5.71 -20.00
CA GLU A 115 2.76 6.93 -20.32
C GLU A 115 1.54 7.10 -19.40
N ASN A 116 1.24 8.34 -19.00
CA ASN A 116 0.16 8.64 -18.05
C ASN A 116 -1.21 8.80 -18.70
N GLN A 117 -1.27 8.88 -20.03
CA GLN A 117 -2.50 9.04 -20.81
C GLN A 117 -2.39 8.25 -22.11
N PRO A 118 -3.51 7.79 -22.69
CA PRO A 118 -3.51 7.18 -24.02
C PRO A 118 -3.18 8.23 -25.09
N LYS A 119 -2.67 7.77 -26.24
CA LYS A 119 -2.36 8.65 -27.39
C LYS A 119 -3.59 9.33 -27.96
N SER A 120 -4.75 8.67 -27.91
CA SER A 120 -6.04 9.21 -28.29
C SER A 120 -7.16 8.48 -27.54
N MET A 121 -8.40 8.98 -27.66
CA MET A 121 -9.60 8.33 -27.11
C MET A 121 -10.19 7.25 -28.03
N SER A 122 -9.45 6.80 -29.05
CA SER A 122 -9.87 5.66 -29.86
C SER A 122 -9.85 4.37 -29.01
N ALA A 123 -10.79 3.45 -29.27
CA ALA A 123 -10.89 2.20 -28.50
C ALA A 123 -9.58 1.39 -28.54
N LYS A 124 -8.88 1.41 -29.68
CA LYS A 124 -7.60 0.72 -29.88
C LYS A 124 -6.48 1.34 -29.03
N ASP A 125 -6.33 2.66 -29.09
CA ASP A 125 -5.25 3.34 -28.34
C ASP A 125 -5.50 3.27 -26.83
N LEU A 126 -6.76 3.27 -26.42
CA LEU A 126 -7.16 3.09 -25.03
C LEU A 126 -6.84 1.68 -24.52
N ASP A 127 -7.21 0.63 -25.26
CA ASP A 127 -6.91 -0.76 -24.89
C ASP A 127 -5.39 -1.01 -24.83
N ASP A 128 -4.65 -0.51 -25.82
CA ASP A 128 -3.19 -0.59 -25.85
C ASP A 128 -2.55 0.12 -24.65
N TRP A 129 -3.03 1.32 -24.30
CA TRP A 129 -2.55 2.07 -23.15
C TRP A 129 -2.85 1.34 -21.83
N ILE A 130 -4.09 0.87 -21.63
CA ILE A 130 -4.48 0.12 -20.43
C ILE A 130 -3.60 -1.12 -20.27
N ARG A 131 -3.43 -1.91 -21.35
CA ARG A 131 -2.57 -3.10 -21.33
C ARG A 131 -1.14 -2.74 -20.95
N LYS A 132 -0.53 -1.78 -21.63
CA LYS A 132 0.86 -1.37 -21.32
C LYS A 132 0.99 -0.84 -19.91
N ARG A 133 0.05 -0.01 -19.46
CA ARG A 133 0.10 0.71 -18.16
C ARG A 133 -0.08 -0.23 -16.97
N PHE A 134 -1.09 -1.09 -17.03
CA PHE A 134 -1.56 -1.86 -15.87
C PHE A 134 -1.20 -3.35 -15.90
N HIS A 135 -0.69 -3.91 -17.00
CA HIS A 135 0.00 -5.20 -16.89
C HIS A 135 1.30 -5.01 -16.12
N TYR A 136 1.44 -5.74 -15.03
CA TYR A 136 2.73 -6.09 -14.47
C TYR A 136 3.16 -7.43 -15.07
N ILE A 137 4.47 -7.55 -15.32
CA ILE A 137 5.14 -8.78 -15.78
C ILE A 137 4.93 -9.87 -14.72
#